data_AF-T0T0V4-F1
#
_entry.id   AF-T0T0V4-F1
#
_cell.length_a   1.000
_cell.length_b   1.000
_cell.length_c   1.000
_cell.angle_alpha   90.00
_cell.angle_beta   90.00
_cell.angle_gamma   90.00
#
_symmetry.space_group_name_H-M   'P 1'
#
loop_
_entity.id
_entity.type
_entity.pdbx_description
1 polymer ?
#
loop_
_entity_poly.entity_id
_entity_poly.type
_entity_poly.pdbx_seq_one_letter_code
_entity_poly.pdbx_strand_id
1 'polypeptide(L)'
;MKILIILALTLTSLCTFSKESKKLSAFVLHVGPYPEKGFVSVGLAEHAAVLKAPEKLSKCLMKSIEEKKAVNLELDHKKTGIIIQSCN
;
A
#
# COMPACT_ATOMS: atom_id res chain seq x y z
N MET A 1 -37.11 36.62 14.65
CA MET A 1 -36.05 35.60 14.47
C MET A 1 -36.24 34.48 15.47
N LYS A 2 -36.45 33.25 15.00
CA LYS A 2 -36.09 31.97 15.65
C LYS A 2 -36.46 30.85 14.68
N ILE A 3 -35.47 30.42 13.91
CA ILE A 3 -35.53 29.22 13.07
C ILE A 3 -35.07 28.07 13.99
N LEU A 4 -35.88 27.04 14.12
CA LEU A 4 -35.48 25.77 14.74
C LEU A 4 -35.73 24.66 13.70
N ILE A 5 -34.69 24.46 12.89
CA ILE A 5 -34.37 23.23 12.18
C ILE A 5 -34.02 22.19 13.27
N ILE A 6 -34.39 20.91 13.14
CA ILE A 6 -33.45 19.83 12.83
C ILE A 6 -34.23 18.65 12.26
N LEU A 7 -34.02 18.44 10.97
CA LEU A 7 -34.33 17.25 10.20
C LEU A 7 -33.25 16.20 10.50
N ALA A 8 -33.55 15.21 11.35
CA ALA A 8 -32.62 14.12 11.64
C ALA A 8 -32.79 13.00 10.60
N LEU A 9 -32.13 13.14 9.44
CA LEU A 9 -31.83 11.98 8.60
C LEU A 9 -30.67 11.22 9.25
N THR A 10 -30.99 10.16 9.98
CA THR A 10 -29.99 9.17 10.41
C THR A 10 -29.53 8.39 9.19
N LEU A 11 -28.44 8.85 8.60
CA LEU A 11 -27.70 8.11 7.59
C LEU A 11 -26.92 6.98 8.30
N THR A 12 -27.59 5.87 8.58
CA THR A 12 -26.91 4.61 8.92
C THR A 12 -26.30 4.02 7.66
N SER A 13 -25.22 4.64 7.18
CA SER A 13 -24.37 4.04 6.15
C SER A 13 -23.38 3.11 6.85
N LEU A 14 -23.44 1.85 6.44
CA LEU A 14 -22.67 0.72 6.91
C LEU A 14 -21.18 1.06 7.11
N CYS A 15 -20.66 0.79 8.31
CA CYS A 15 -19.24 0.49 8.50
C CYS A 15 -18.93 -0.84 7.82
N THR A 16 -18.82 -0.84 6.50
CA THR A 16 -18.24 -1.94 5.75
C THR A 16 -16.75 -1.93 6.08
N PHE A 17 -16.35 -2.75 7.05
CA PHE A 17 -14.95 -3.08 7.32
C PHE A 17 -14.40 -3.85 6.11
N SER A 18 -14.06 -3.11 5.05
CA SER A 18 -13.40 -3.66 3.89
C SER A 18 -12.00 -4.10 4.30
N LYS A 19 -11.72 -5.41 4.24
CA LYS A 19 -10.36 -5.96 4.25
C LYS A 19 -9.74 -5.67 2.87
N GLU A 20 -9.62 -4.39 2.55
CA GLU A 20 -9.22 -3.91 1.24
C GLU A 20 -7.70 -4.01 1.12
N SER A 21 -7.19 -5.15 0.66
CA SER A 21 -5.85 -5.16 0.09
C SER A 21 -5.93 -4.64 -1.34
N LYS A 22 -5.17 -3.60 -1.67
CA LYS A 22 -5.16 -3.02 -3.02
C LYS A 22 -4.01 -3.64 -3.80
N LYS A 23 -4.34 -4.26 -4.93
CA LYS A 23 -3.35 -4.71 -5.90
C LYS A 23 -2.86 -3.51 -6.72
N LEU A 24 -1.55 -3.38 -6.85
CA LEU A 24 -0.87 -2.33 -7.58
C LEU A 24 0.18 -2.97 -8.48
N SER A 25 0.11 -2.69 -9.79
CA SER A 25 1.21 -2.99 -10.70
C SER A 25 2.09 -1.75 -10.79
N ALA A 26 3.36 -1.86 -10.44
CA ALA A 26 4.30 -0.74 -10.47
C ALA A 26 5.72 -1.19 -10.80
N PHE A 27 6.52 -0.28 -11.35
CA PHE A 27 7.95 -0.49 -11.52
C PHE A 27 8.67 -0.17 -10.21
N VAL A 28 9.59 -1.05 -9.80
CA VAL A 28 10.46 -0.78 -8.65
C VAL A 28 11.62 0.11 -9.12
N LEU A 29 11.92 1.17 -8.38
CA LEU A 29 13.05 2.06 -8.65
C LEU A 29 14.23 1.78 -7.73
N HIS A 30 13.96 1.50 -6.45
CA HIS A 30 14.99 1.11 -5.49
C HIS A 30 14.49 0.08 -4.49
N VAL A 31 15.43 -0.68 -3.92
CA VAL A 31 15.24 -1.50 -2.73
C VAL A 31 16.41 -1.21 -1.79
N GLY A 32 16.13 -0.91 -0.52
CA GLY A 32 17.13 -0.54 0.47
C GLY A 32 16.83 -1.05 1.87
N PRO A 33 17.71 -0.77 2.86
CA PRO A 33 17.45 -1.10 4.24
C PRO A 33 16.23 -0.35 4.79
N TYR A 34 15.49 -0.98 5.69
CA TYR A 34 14.45 -0.34 6.50
C TYR A 34 14.84 -0.38 7.98
N PRO A 35 14.46 0.60 8.82
CA PRO A 35 14.85 0.63 10.23
C PRO A 35 14.39 -0.59 11.05
N GLU A 36 13.33 -1.26 10.58
CA GLU A 36 12.75 -2.42 11.24
C GLU A 36 13.33 -3.72 10.68
N LYS A 37 13.80 -4.61 11.57
CA LYS A 37 14.35 -5.92 11.18
C LYS A 37 13.32 -6.75 10.41
N GLY A 38 13.79 -7.44 9.37
CA GLY A 38 12.95 -8.28 8.51
C GLY A 38 12.19 -7.51 7.42
N PHE A 39 12.49 -6.22 7.23
CA PHE A 39 11.88 -5.37 6.22
C PHE A 39 12.91 -4.58 5.40
N VAL A 40 12.50 -4.21 4.19
CA VAL A 40 13.24 -3.37 3.25
C VAL A 40 12.39 -2.18 2.82
N SER A 41 13.06 -1.06 2.50
CA SER A 41 12.45 0.10 1.86
C SER A 41 12.32 -0.16 0.36
N VAL A 42 11.19 0.22 -0.22
CA VAL A 42 10.88 0.03 -1.64
C VAL A 42 10.36 1.33 -2.22
N GLY A 43 11.06 1.86 -3.22
CA GLY A 43 10.60 3.00 -4.01
C GLY A 43 9.93 2.49 -5.29
N LEU A 44 8.71 2.96 -5.57
CA LEU A 44 7.98 2.62 -6.79
C LEU A 44 7.92 3.82 -7.73
N ALA A 45 7.94 3.56 -9.04
CA ALA A 45 7.66 4.58 -10.04
C ALA A 45 6.26 5.16 -9.81
N GLU A 46 6.14 6.48 -9.97
CA GLU A 46 4.88 7.23 -9.81
C GLU A 46 4.29 7.23 -8.39
N HIS A 47 5.02 6.71 -7.39
CA HIS A 47 4.64 6.78 -5.99
C HIS A 47 5.67 7.58 -5.21
N ALA A 48 5.24 8.72 -4.65
CA ALA A 48 6.11 9.60 -3.88
C ALA A 48 6.55 8.99 -2.53
N ALA A 49 5.85 7.96 -2.05
CA ALA A 49 6.12 7.33 -0.76
C ALA A 49 7.03 6.11 -0.91
N VAL A 50 8.04 6.03 -0.03
CA VAL A 50 8.81 4.80 0.19
C VAL A 50 7.96 3.83 0.99
N LEU A 51 7.77 2.63 0.44
CA LEU A 51 6.96 1.58 1.05
C LEU A 51 7.85 0.62 1.84
N LYS A 52 7.24 -0.03 2.83
CA LYS A 52 7.84 -1.10 3.63
C LYS A 52 7.45 -2.45 3.01
N ALA A 53 8.42 -3.30 2.70
CA ALA A 53 8.19 -4.67 2.23
C ALA A 53 8.95 -5.69 3.08
N PRO A 54 8.42 -6.92 3.27
CA PRO A 54 9.16 -8.01 3.88
C PRO A 54 10.48 -8.29 3.16
N GLU A 55 11.56 -8.52 3.91
CA GLU A 55 12.91 -8.77 3.37
C GLU A 55 12.95 -9.97 2.41
N LYS A 56 12.09 -10.97 2.61
CA LYS A 56 11.93 -12.11 1.68
C LYS A 56 11.59 -11.71 0.24
N LEU A 57 10.99 -10.53 0.03
CA LEU A 57 10.64 -10.01 -1.30
C LEU A 57 11.82 -9.27 -1.96
N SER A 58 12.87 -8.91 -1.20
CA SER A 58 14.00 -8.11 -1.69
C SER A 58 14.61 -8.67 -2.97
N LYS A 59 14.92 -9.97 -3.01
CA LYS A 59 15.51 -10.65 -4.17
C LYS A 59 14.66 -10.48 -5.43
N CYS A 60 13.34 -10.64 -5.32
CA CYS A 60 12.47 -10.53 -6.47
C CYS A 60 12.25 -9.08 -6.91
N LEU A 61 12.12 -8.14 -5.95
CA LEU A 61 12.03 -6.72 -6.25
C LEU A 61 13.30 -6.22 -6.94
N MET A 62 14.48 -6.61 -6.45
CA MET A 62 15.76 -6.28 -7.09
C MET A 62 15.85 -6.86 -8.50
N LYS A 63 15.47 -8.13 -8.68
CA LYS A 63 15.41 -8.76 -10.00
C LYS A 63 14.48 -8.01 -10.96
N SER A 64 13.34 -7.49 -10.49
CA SER A 64 12.43 -6.69 -11.32
C SER A 64 13.04 -5.36 -11.80
N ILE A 65 13.93 -4.76 -11.01
CA ILE A 65 14.70 -3.56 -11.41
C ILE A 65 15.65 -3.93 -12.56
N GLU A 66 16.40 -5.02 -12.39
CA GLU A 66 17.35 -5.52 -13.39
C GLU A 66 16.65 -5.88 -14.71
N GLU A 67 15.52 -6.59 -14.61
CA GLU A 67 14.71 -7.03 -15.74
C GLU A 67 13.81 -5.92 -16.31
N LYS A 68 13.79 -4.72 -15.70
CA LYS A 68 12.88 -3.61 -16.03
C LYS A 68 11.42 -4.07 -16.15
N LYS A 69 11.00 -4.91 -15.20
CA LYS A 69 9.67 -5.53 -15.18
C LYS A 69 8.81 -4.86 -14.12
N ALA A 70 7.55 -4.62 -14.44
CA ALA A 70 6.56 -4.24 -13.43
C ALA A 70 6.25 -5.43 -12.51
N VAL A 71 6.06 -5.15 -11.22
CA VAL A 71 5.66 -6.14 -10.22
C VAL A 71 4.25 -5.88 -9.74
N ASN A 72 3.50 -6.95 -9.53
CA ASN A 72 2.18 -6.90 -8.93
C ASN A 72 2.31 -7.02 -7.41
N LEU A 73 2.13 -5.89 -6.72
CA LEU A 73 2.23 -5.75 -5.28
C LEU A 73 0.85 -5.69 -4.65
N GLU A 74 0.70 -6.32 -3.50
CA GLU A 74 -0.50 -6.21 -2.68
C GLU A 74 -0.22 -5.34 -1.44
N LEU A 75 -0.94 -4.22 -1.33
CA LEU A 75 -0.77 -3.25 -0.24
C LEU A 75 -1.76 -3.50 0.90
N ASP A 76 -1.28 -3.48 2.15
CA ASP A 76 -2.13 -3.48 3.35
C ASP A 76 -2.73 -2.09 3.56
N HIS A 77 -4.03 -1.92 3.32
CA HIS A 77 -4.67 -0.64 3.55
C HIS A 77 -4.92 -0.33 5.03
N LYS A 78 -4.79 -1.31 5.93
CA LYS A 78 -4.83 -1.08 7.39
C LYS A 78 -3.49 -0.62 7.94
N LYS A 79 -2.40 -0.94 7.23
CA LYS A 79 -1.05 -0.49 7.55
C LYS A 79 -0.53 0.29 6.35
N THR A 80 -0.97 1.55 6.23
CA THR A 80 -0.51 2.51 5.23
C THR A 80 0.99 2.33 4.97
N GLY A 81 1.31 1.86 3.77
CA GLY A 81 2.70 1.71 3.33
C GLY A 81 3.30 0.30 3.43
N ILE A 82 2.55 -0.76 3.73
CA ILE A 82 3.09 -2.13 3.74
C ILE A 82 2.72 -2.91 2.47
N ILE A 83 3.74 -3.42 1.78
CA ILE A 83 3.62 -4.42 0.72
C ILE A 83 3.56 -5.80 1.39
N ILE A 84 2.42 -6.49 1.37
CA ILE A 84 2.23 -7.77 2.08
C ILE A 84 2.68 -8.96 1.21
N GLN A 85 2.42 -8.89 -0.09
CA GLN A 85 2.59 -10.07 -0.94
C GLN A 85 2.75 -9.75 -2.42
N SER A 86 3.29 -10.77 -3.09
CA SER A 86 3.36 -11.00 -4.52
C SER A 86 4.51 -10.31 -5.25
N CYS A 87 5.20 -11.13 -6.02
CA CYS A 87 6.28 -10.79 -6.89
C CYS A 87 6.14 -11.81 -8.04
N ASN A 88 5.46 -11.38 -9.11
CA ASN A 88 5.04 -12.19 -10.25
C ASN A 88 5.27 -11.37 -11.51
#